data_AF-A0A3L6SQE7-F1
#
_entry.id   AF-A0A3L6SQE7-F1
#
_cell.length_a   1.000
_cell.length_b   1.000
_cell.length_c   1.000
_cell.angle_alpha   90.00
_cell.angle_beta   90.00
_cell.angle_gamma   90.00
#
_symmetry.space_group_name_H-M   'P 1'
#
loop_
_entity.id
_entity.type
_entity.pdbx_description
1 polymer ?
#
loop_
_entity_poly.entity_id
_entity_poly.type
_entity_poly.pdbx_seq_one_letter_code
_entity_poly.pdbx_strand_id
1 'polypeptide(L)'
;MATTNTTQAGAVGPEPFLKSAEAVPAIPVAGLTDDPKLWVCFYQGTWVLATVVPGIISIQRSFTPRRGDVVLASPPKSGTTWLKALAFATMARGAYPPADAGHPLLRLNPHQCVPYMERLFTAGEEGLMETLPSPRLMSTHMHHSILPTSIAKNPDCKIIYICRDPKDMLVSFFHFVRKVNPNISFSDMFEAACTGTSVSGPIWDHVLGYWNASKASPETVLFLRYEDMLRDPAGNTRRLARFVGQPFSPAEEEAGVVAQIVRLCSIEKLKNLEVNNAGSYGAPFANDWYFRRGGTGDWANHMTPDMARRLDAIVEEKLSGSGLSFA
;
A
#
# COMPACT_ATOMS: atom_id res chain seq x y z
N MET A 1 -58.41 -27.46 7.10
CA MET A 1 -58.07 -26.97 8.46
C MET A 1 -56.65 -27.42 8.77
N ALA A 2 -55.80 -26.44 9.08
CA ALA A 2 -54.49 -26.52 9.75
C ALA A 2 -53.53 -27.66 9.37
N THR A 3 -52.60 -27.38 8.45
CA THR A 3 -51.30 -28.03 8.38
C THR A 3 -50.23 -27.12 8.98
N THR A 4 -49.36 -27.73 9.76
CA THR A 4 -48.35 -27.17 10.65
C THR A 4 -47.22 -26.43 9.92
N ASN A 5 -46.99 -25.17 10.31
CA ASN A 5 -45.81 -24.39 9.94
C ASN A 5 -44.56 -25.00 10.57
N THR A 6 -43.60 -25.38 9.72
CA THR A 6 -42.23 -25.71 10.15
C THR A 6 -41.35 -24.54 9.73
N THR A 7 -40.92 -23.73 10.69
CA THR A 7 -39.93 -22.65 10.51
C THR A 7 -38.56 -23.27 10.21
N GLN A 8 -38.14 -23.23 8.95
CA GLN A 8 -36.71 -23.34 8.61
C GLN A 8 -36.06 -21.98 8.86
N ALA A 9 -35.17 -21.96 9.85
CA ALA A 9 -34.22 -20.88 10.04
C ALA A 9 -33.29 -20.83 8.81
N GLY A 10 -33.45 -19.80 7.99
CA GLY A 10 -32.54 -19.50 6.90
C GLY A 10 -31.17 -19.13 7.48
N ALA A 11 -30.18 -19.99 7.28
CA ALA A 11 -28.79 -19.63 7.48
C ALA A 11 -28.45 -18.51 6.49
N VAL A 12 -28.20 -17.30 7.00
CA VAL A 12 -27.65 -16.19 6.23
C VAL A 12 -26.17 -16.52 5.99
N GLY A 13 -25.90 -17.33 4.98
CA GLY A 13 -24.56 -17.45 4.40
C GLY A 13 -24.21 -16.19 3.61
N PRO A 14 -22.91 -15.89 3.41
CA PRO A 14 -22.51 -14.75 2.60
C PRO A 14 -23.07 -14.90 1.18
N GLU A 15 -23.83 -13.91 0.72
CA GLU A 15 -24.29 -13.90 -0.67
C GLU A 15 -23.07 -13.94 -1.61
N PRO A 16 -23.12 -14.76 -2.68
CA PRO A 16 -22.04 -14.83 -3.64
C PRO A 16 -21.90 -13.48 -4.36
N PHE A 17 -20.72 -12.87 -4.20
CA PHE A 17 -20.31 -11.62 -4.85
C PHE A 17 -20.67 -11.65 -6.36
N LEU A 18 -21.57 -10.74 -6.76
CA LEU A 18 -21.97 -10.56 -8.14
C LEU A 18 -20.75 -10.24 -9.02
N LYS A 19 -20.58 -11.04 -10.08
CA LYS A 19 -19.65 -10.81 -11.21
C LYS A 19 -20.13 -9.66 -12.11
N SER A 20 -20.31 -8.45 -11.61
CA SER A 20 -20.47 -7.29 -12.50
C SER A 20 -19.10 -6.74 -12.87
N ALA A 21 -18.71 -6.94 -14.13
CA ALA A 21 -17.46 -6.44 -14.71
C ALA A 21 -17.54 -4.94 -15.08
N GLU A 22 -18.60 -4.25 -14.69
CA GLU A 22 -18.83 -2.84 -15.01
C GLU A 22 -18.44 -1.96 -13.82
N ALA A 23 -17.55 -1.01 -14.08
CA ALA A 23 -17.21 0.05 -13.14
C ALA A 23 -18.47 0.88 -12.85
N VAL A 24 -18.79 1.07 -11.57
CA VAL A 24 -19.85 2.01 -11.16
C VAL A 24 -19.38 3.45 -11.47
N PRO A 25 -20.26 4.42 -11.80
CA PRO A 25 -19.85 5.80 -12.03
C PRO A 25 -18.94 6.33 -10.90
N ALA A 26 -17.91 7.08 -11.29
CA ALA A 26 -17.02 7.72 -10.32
C ALA A 26 -17.81 8.71 -9.45
N ILE A 27 -17.58 8.65 -8.14
CA ILE A 27 -18.15 9.56 -7.16
C ILE A 27 -17.02 10.18 -6.33
N PRO A 28 -17.17 11.40 -5.78
CA PRO A 28 -16.18 11.94 -4.85
C PRO A 28 -15.98 11.02 -3.64
N VAL A 29 -14.76 10.92 -3.10
CA VAL A 29 -14.53 10.25 -1.80
C VAL A 29 -15.46 10.88 -0.77
N ALA A 30 -16.44 10.10 -0.32
CA ALA A 30 -17.49 10.50 0.63
C ALA A 30 -18.28 11.78 0.25
N GLY A 31 -18.36 12.16 -1.03
CA GLY A 31 -19.00 13.43 -1.42
C GLY A 31 -18.21 14.68 -1.00
N LEU A 32 -16.94 14.54 -0.59
CA LEU A 32 -16.20 15.57 0.16
C LEU A 32 -15.38 16.54 -0.66
N THR A 33 -15.33 16.36 -1.97
CA THR A 33 -14.45 17.16 -2.82
C THR A 33 -14.91 17.17 -4.26
N ASP A 34 -15.04 18.37 -4.82
CA ASP A 34 -15.24 18.54 -6.25
C ASP A 34 -13.95 18.30 -7.05
N ASP A 35 -12.79 18.17 -6.39
CA ASP A 35 -11.52 17.82 -7.06
C ASP A 35 -11.56 16.38 -7.59
N PRO A 36 -11.54 16.17 -8.92
CA PRO A 36 -11.60 14.84 -9.52
C PRO A 36 -10.41 13.93 -9.16
N LYS A 37 -9.29 14.48 -8.68
CA LYS A 37 -8.11 13.71 -8.23
C LYS A 37 -8.40 12.81 -7.03
N LEU A 38 -9.48 13.09 -6.32
CA LEU A 38 -9.91 12.38 -5.12
C LEU A 38 -11.27 11.71 -5.33
N TRP A 39 -11.70 11.52 -6.56
CA TRP A 39 -12.89 10.71 -6.84
C TRP A 39 -12.53 9.24 -6.78
N VAL A 40 -13.47 8.43 -6.27
CA VAL A 40 -13.38 6.98 -6.22
C VAL A 40 -14.44 6.34 -7.10
N CYS A 41 -14.11 5.17 -7.60
CA CYS A 41 -14.99 4.31 -8.37
C CYS A 41 -15.03 2.96 -7.68
N PHE A 42 -16.22 2.35 -7.61
CA PHE A 42 -16.33 0.95 -7.23
C PHE A 42 -16.01 0.09 -8.45
N TYR A 43 -14.91 -0.65 -8.37
CA TYR A 43 -14.36 -1.46 -9.45
C TYR A 43 -13.99 -2.85 -8.92
N GLN A 44 -14.60 -3.89 -9.50
CA GLN A 44 -14.34 -5.29 -9.16
C GLN A 44 -14.34 -5.59 -7.65
N GLY A 45 -15.32 -5.04 -6.93
CA GLY A 45 -15.46 -5.27 -5.48
C GLY A 45 -14.65 -4.31 -4.59
N THR A 46 -13.98 -3.30 -5.16
CA THR A 46 -13.06 -2.42 -4.42
C THR A 46 -13.28 -0.96 -4.76
N TRP A 47 -13.03 -0.05 -3.81
CA TRP A 47 -13.03 1.39 -4.04
C TRP A 47 -11.62 1.84 -4.43
N VAL A 48 -11.45 2.33 -5.65
CA VAL A 48 -10.15 2.80 -6.18
C VAL A 48 -10.28 4.23 -6.67
N LEU A 49 -9.16 4.97 -6.76
CA LEU A 49 -9.19 6.30 -7.38
C LEU A 49 -9.68 6.18 -8.83
N ALA A 50 -10.71 6.95 -9.18
CA ALA A 50 -11.31 6.92 -10.51
C ALA A 50 -10.27 7.22 -11.60
N THR A 51 -9.33 8.12 -11.30
CA THR A 51 -8.25 8.50 -12.23
C THR A 51 -7.33 7.34 -12.59
N VAL A 52 -7.24 6.28 -11.79
CA VAL A 52 -6.30 5.17 -12.03
C VAL A 52 -6.96 3.89 -12.56
N VAL A 53 -8.29 3.88 -12.67
CA VAL A 53 -9.05 2.74 -13.23
C VAL A 53 -8.59 2.36 -14.63
N PRO A 54 -8.34 3.28 -15.58
CA PRO A 54 -7.81 2.93 -16.89
C PRO A 54 -6.46 2.19 -16.81
N GLY A 55 -5.57 2.62 -15.91
CA GLY A 55 -4.30 1.96 -15.66
C GLY A 55 -4.46 0.56 -15.08
N ILE A 56 -5.38 0.36 -14.12
CA ILE A 56 -5.70 -0.97 -13.59
C ILE A 56 -6.16 -1.90 -14.70
N ILE A 57 -7.10 -1.45 -15.55
CA ILE A 57 -7.61 -2.23 -16.69
C ILE A 57 -6.47 -2.58 -17.66
N SER A 58 -5.59 -1.63 -17.96
CA SER A 58 -4.46 -1.85 -18.85
C SER A 58 -3.49 -2.88 -18.27
N ILE A 59 -3.11 -2.75 -16.99
CA ILE A 59 -2.25 -3.71 -16.28
C ILE A 59 -2.88 -5.11 -16.31
N GLN A 60 -4.17 -5.22 -16.02
CA GLN A 60 -4.88 -6.51 -16.04
C GLN A 60 -4.86 -7.20 -17.41
N ARG A 61 -4.82 -6.42 -18.50
CA ARG A 61 -4.86 -6.93 -19.87
C ARG A 61 -3.49 -7.24 -20.45
N SER A 62 -2.46 -6.46 -20.14
CA SER A 62 -1.20 -6.47 -20.89
C SER A 62 0.06 -6.66 -20.04
N PHE A 63 0.00 -6.49 -18.72
CA PHE A 63 1.23 -6.53 -17.93
C PHE A 63 1.78 -7.95 -17.80
N THR A 64 3.04 -8.10 -18.24
CA THR A 64 3.80 -9.34 -18.16
C THR A 64 5.00 -9.15 -17.23
N PRO A 65 5.02 -9.81 -16.05
CA PRO A 65 6.18 -9.77 -15.18
C PRO A 65 7.38 -10.47 -15.81
N ARG A 66 8.57 -9.99 -15.47
CA ARG A 66 9.83 -10.69 -15.73
C ARG A 66 10.17 -11.55 -14.53
N ARG A 67 11.02 -12.56 -14.75
CA ARG A 67 11.51 -13.41 -13.67
C ARG A 67 12.23 -12.57 -12.62
N GLY A 68 11.84 -12.75 -11.36
CA GLY A 68 12.39 -12.06 -10.20
C GLY A 68 11.76 -10.70 -9.91
N ASP A 69 10.82 -10.21 -10.73
CA ASP A 69 10.16 -8.93 -10.49
C ASP A 69 9.54 -8.88 -9.08
N VAL A 70 9.60 -7.69 -8.47
CA VAL A 70 9.12 -7.43 -7.12
C VAL A 70 8.08 -6.31 -7.15
N VAL A 71 6.87 -6.62 -6.69
CA VAL A 71 5.75 -5.69 -6.56
C VAL A 71 5.60 -5.29 -5.09
N LEU A 72 5.79 -4.00 -4.79
CA LEU A 72 5.54 -3.41 -3.48
C LEU A 72 4.07 -2.99 -3.39
N ALA A 73 3.28 -3.69 -2.59
CA ALA A 73 1.87 -3.43 -2.42
C ALA A 73 1.59 -2.79 -1.05
N SER A 74 0.66 -1.84 -1.01
CA SER A 74 0.12 -1.33 0.25
C SER A 74 -1.19 -0.59 0.00
N PRO A 75 -2.10 -0.48 0.96
CA PRO A 75 -3.04 0.62 0.97
C PRO A 75 -2.26 1.94 1.07
N PRO A 76 -2.78 3.05 0.52
CA PRO A 76 -2.15 4.35 0.67
C PRO A 76 -1.88 4.69 2.14
N LYS A 77 -0.77 5.37 2.41
CA LYS A 77 -0.40 5.90 3.73
C LYS A 77 -0.04 4.86 4.81
N SER A 78 0.21 3.62 4.40
CA SER A 78 0.69 2.52 5.26
C SER A 78 2.20 2.28 5.22
N GLY A 79 2.98 3.28 4.80
CA GLY A 79 4.45 3.21 4.76
C GLY A 79 5.06 2.96 3.37
N THR A 80 4.30 3.13 2.29
CA THR A 80 4.74 2.89 0.90
C THR A 80 6.06 3.59 0.56
N THR A 81 6.20 4.88 0.89
CA THR A 81 7.42 5.67 0.62
C THR A 81 8.64 5.06 1.30
N TRP A 82 8.48 4.59 2.54
CA TRP A 82 9.55 3.97 3.31
C TRP A 82 9.90 2.57 2.77
N LEU A 83 8.88 1.77 2.44
CA LEU A 83 9.07 0.46 1.81
C LEU A 83 9.78 0.60 0.45
N LYS A 84 9.41 1.58 -0.38
CA LYS A 84 10.09 1.88 -1.64
C LYS A 84 11.58 2.19 -1.42
N ALA A 85 11.88 3.06 -0.46
CA ALA A 85 13.26 3.43 -0.14
C ALA A 85 14.07 2.21 0.32
N LEU A 86 13.54 1.44 1.27
CA LEU A 86 14.21 0.24 1.81
C LEU A 86 14.40 -0.85 0.76
N ALA A 87 13.37 -1.16 -0.02
CA ALA A 87 13.44 -2.18 -1.07
C ALA A 87 14.42 -1.76 -2.17
N PHE A 88 14.39 -0.49 -2.61
CA PHE A 88 15.31 0.03 -3.61
C PHE A 88 16.76 0.00 -3.12
N ALA A 89 17.04 0.57 -1.95
CA ALA A 89 18.37 0.59 -1.37
C ALA A 89 18.90 -0.84 -1.12
N THR A 90 18.03 -1.78 -0.73
CA THR A 90 18.41 -3.17 -0.56
C THR A 90 18.72 -3.84 -1.89
N MET A 91 17.82 -3.79 -2.86
CA MET A 91 17.97 -4.52 -4.13
C MET A 91 19.07 -3.95 -5.03
N ALA A 92 19.33 -2.65 -4.91
CA ALA A 92 20.31 -1.95 -5.73
C ALA A 92 21.66 -1.73 -5.03
N ARG A 93 21.87 -2.24 -3.80
CA ARG A 93 23.07 -1.97 -2.98
C ARG A 93 24.40 -2.32 -3.63
N GLY A 94 24.43 -3.29 -4.54
CA GLY A 94 25.63 -3.64 -5.30
C GLY A 94 26.01 -2.59 -6.36
N ALA A 95 25.02 -1.94 -6.97
CA ALA A 95 25.21 -0.87 -7.94
C ALA A 95 25.31 0.50 -7.27
N TYR A 96 24.60 0.69 -6.16
CA TYR A 96 24.56 1.92 -5.38
C TYR A 96 24.78 1.59 -3.90
N PRO A 97 26.04 1.55 -3.44
CA PRO A 97 26.33 1.33 -2.03
C PRO A 97 25.63 2.37 -1.14
N PRO A 98 25.04 1.99 0.01
CA PRO A 98 24.22 2.89 0.81
C PRO A 98 25.00 4.05 1.46
N ALA A 99 26.33 3.94 1.56
CA ALA A 99 27.20 5.00 2.05
C ALA A 99 27.69 5.96 0.94
N ASP A 100 27.38 5.68 -0.33
CA ASP A 100 27.83 6.50 -1.46
C ASP A 100 27.10 7.87 -1.47
N ALA A 101 27.87 8.96 -1.61
CA ALA A 101 27.34 10.31 -1.73
C ALA A 101 26.49 10.51 -3.00
N GLY A 102 26.71 9.70 -4.04
CA GLY A 102 25.93 9.67 -5.27
C GLY A 102 24.68 8.79 -5.23
N HIS A 103 24.35 8.18 -4.08
CA HIS A 103 23.23 7.25 -3.97
C HIS A 103 21.91 7.90 -4.47
N PRO A 104 21.11 7.23 -5.33
CA PRO A 104 19.93 7.84 -5.95
C PRO A 104 18.92 8.45 -4.95
N LEU A 105 18.69 7.80 -3.81
CA LEU A 105 17.79 8.31 -2.76
C LEU A 105 18.23 9.64 -2.11
N LEU A 106 19.46 10.12 -2.35
CA LEU A 106 19.90 11.44 -1.90
C LEU A 106 19.46 12.57 -2.83
N ARG A 107 19.11 12.23 -4.08
CA ARG A 107 18.78 13.20 -5.16
C ARG A 107 17.47 12.90 -5.89
N LEU A 108 16.80 11.79 -5.57
CA LEU A 108 15.50 11.38 -6.08
C LEU A 108 14.59 11.00 -4.92
N ASN A 109 13.31 11.36 -5.02
CA ASN A 109 12.30 10.87 -4.10
C ASN A 109 12.11 9.35 -4.28
N PRO A 110 11.83 8.56 -3.22
CA PRO A 110 11.58 7.13 -3.35
C PRO A 110 10.51 6.74 -4.39
N HIS A 111 9.52 7.60 -4.64
CA HIS A 111 8.49 7.40 -5.66
C HIS A 111 9.01 7.53 -7.11
N GLN A 112 10.17 8.17 -7.32
CA GLN A 112 10.86 8.21 -8.61
C GLN A 112 11.77 6.99 -8.81
N CYS A 113 12.33 6.43 -7.73
CA CYS A 113 13.15 5.22 -7.79
C CYS A 113 12.32 3.95 -8.01
N VAL A 114 11.08 3.94 -7.50
CA VAL A 114 10.17 2.80 -7.64
C VAL A 114 8.85 3.26 -8.27
N PRO A 115 8.58 2.92 -9.54
CA PRO A 115 7.40 3.37 -10.27
C PRO A 115 6.09 2.91 -9.63
N TYR A 116 5.05 3.73 -9.82
CA TYR A 116 3.67 3.39 -9.45
C TYR A 116 2.93 2.90 -10.70
N MET A 117 2.56 1.62 -10.73
CA MET A 117 2.07 0.95 -11.94
C MET A 117 0.81 1.62 -12.46
N GLU A 118 -0.22 1.77 -11.62
CA GLU A 118 -1.52 2.26 -12.08
C GLU A 118 -1.42 3.65 -12.72
N ARG A 119 -0.54 4.53 -12.20
CA ARG A 119 -0.30 5.85 -12.80
C ARG A 119 0.41 5.76 -14.14
N LEU A 120 1.46 4.94 -14.27
CA LEU A 120 2.19 4.82 -15.52
C LEU A 120 1.31 4.30 -16.65
N PHE A 121 0.53 3.24 -16.37
CA PHE A 121 -0.36 2.64 -17.34
C PHE A 121 -1.56 3.53 -17.66
N THR A 122 -2.02 4.36 -16.71
CA THR A 122 -3.04 5.39 -16.99
C THR A 122 -2.48 6.45 -17.95
N ALA A 123 -1.21 6.82 -17.79
CA ALA A 123 -0.56 7.85 -18.60
C ALA A 123 -0.11 7.37 -19.99
N GLY A 124 -0.22 6.07 -20.31
CA GLY A 124 0.36 5.49 -21.53
C GLY A 124 1.90 5.45 -21.50
N GLU A 125 2.49 5.47 -20.30
CA GLU A 125 3.94 5.51 -20.07
C GLU A 125 4.49 4.13 -19.68
N GLU A 126 3.76 3.04 -19.92
CA GLU A 126 4.16 1.68 -19.54
C GLU A 126 5.49 1.24 -20.17
N GLY A 127 5.89 1.82 -21.31
CA GLY A 127 7.18 1.59 -21.93
C GLY A 127 8.38 1.92 -21.02
N LEU A 128 8.20 2.79 -20.02
CA LEU A 128 9.22 3.06 -19.01
C LEU A 128 9.54 1.81 -18.16
N MET A 129 8.59 0.89 -18.00
CA MET A 129 8.85 -0.39 -17.31
C MET A 129 9.84 -1.27 -18.06
N GLU A 130 9.92 -1.10 -19.38
CA GLU A 130 10.85 -1.89 -20.18
C GLU A 130 12.30 -1.41 -20.05
N THR A 131 12.51 -0.14 -19.70
CA THR A 131 13.84 0.45 -19.47
C THR A 131 14.45 0.11 -18.10
N LEU A 132 13.64 -0.43 -17.17
CA LEU A 132 14.14 -0.76 -15.83
C LEU A 132 15.03 -2.01 -15.86
N PRO A 133 16.11 -2.02 -15.07
CA PRO A 133 16.94 -3.22 -14.92
C PRO A 133 16.12 -4.34 -14.28
N SER A 134 16.44 -5.58 -14.67
CA SER A 134 15.84 -6.78 -14.07
C SER A 134 16.69 -7.26 -12.86
N PRO A 135 16.07 -7.79 -11.79
CA PRO A 135 14.62 -7.82 -11.56
C PRO A 135 14.05 -6.41 -11.34
N ARG A 136 12.86 -6.14 -11.89
CA ARG A 136 12.23 -4.83 -11.75
C ARG A 136 11.63 -4.69 -10.35
N LEU A 137 11.72 -3.49 -9.81
CA LEU A 137 11.03 -3.10 -8.59
C LEU A 137 9.92 -2.11 -8.95
N MET A 138 8.69 -2.39 -8.56
CA MET A 138 7.52 -1.56 -8.87
C MET A 138 6.56 -1.52 -7.68
N SER A 139 5.52 -0.71 -7.77
CA SER A 139 4.57 -0.54 -6.67
C SER A 139 3.13 -0.41 -7.12
N THR A 140 2.22 -0.82 -6.24
CA THR A 140 0.77 -0.76 -6.48
C THR A 140 -0.03 -0.51 -5.20
N HIS A 141 -1.23 0.05 -5.37
CA HIS A 141 -2.27 0.19 -4.35
C HIS A 141 -3.50 -0.68 -4.65
N MET A 142 -3.39 -1.59 -5.63
CA MET A 142 -4.43 -2.56 -5.93
C MET A 142 -4.63 -3.53 -4.77
N HIS A 143 -5.89 -3.89 -4.53
CA HIS A 143 -6.21 -5.05 -3.70
C HIS A 143 -5.67 -6.32 -4.36
N HIS A 144 -5.34 -7.33 -3.55
CA HIS A 144 -4.89 -8.61 -4.09
C HIS A 144 -5.92 -9.26 -5.04
N SER A 145 -7.22 -9.06 -4.78
CA SER A 145 -8.33 -9.59 -5.58
C SER A 145 -8.39 -9.07 -7.02
N ILE A 146 -7.84 -7.89 -7.28
CA ILE A 146 -7.86 -7.24 -8.61
C ILE A 146 -6.48 -7.22 -9.28
N LEU A 147 -5.45 -7.81 -8.66
CA LEU A 147 -4.18 -8.05 -9.32
C LEU A 147 -4.37 -9.04 -10.49
N PRO A 148 -3.69 -8.85 -11.63
CA PRO A 148 -3.69 -9.87 -12.68
C PRO A 148 -3.11 -11.18 -12.15
N THR A 149 -3.61 -12.30 -12.66
CA THR A 149 -3.10 -13.63 -12.32
C THR A 149 -1.63 -13.79 -12.67
N SER A 150 -1.15 -13.05 -13.69
CA SER A 150 0.27 -12.98 -14.07
C SER A 150 1.17 -12.44 -12.95
N ILE A 151 0.63 -11.69 -11.98
CA ILE A 151 1.33 -11.27 -10.74
C ILE A 151 0.90 -12.16 -9.57
N ALA A 152 -0.40 -12.24 -9.28
CA ALA A 152 -0.93 -12.80 -8.03
C ALA A 152 -0.69 -14.31 -7.86
N LYS A 153 -0.47 -15.04 -8.95
CA LYS A 153 -0.25 -16.51 -8.93
C LYS A 153 1.06 -16.92 -9.59
N ASN A 154 1.98 -15.98 -9.80
CA ASN A 154 3.21 -16.23 -10.53
C ASN A 154 4.36 -16.57 -9.57
N PRO A 155 4.94 -17.78 -9.66
CA PRO A 155 6.01 -18.21 -8.77
C PRO A 155 7.31 -17.41 -8.92
N ASP A 156 7.50 -16.75 -10.07
CA ASP A 156 8.68 -15.95 -10.39
C ASP A 156 8.49 -14.46 -10.10
N CYS A 157 7.32 -14.02 -9.67
CA CYS A 157 7.03 -12.63 -9.29
C CYS A 157 6.76 -12.57 -7.79
N LYS A 158 7.49 -11.72 -7.07
CA LYS A 158 7.34 -11.57 -5.63
C LYS A 158 6.52 -10.35 -5.28
N ILE A 159 5.74 -10.44 -4.21
CA ILE A 159 4.94 -9.37 -3.65
C ILE A 159 5.44 -9.09 -2.25
N ILE A 160 5.76 -7.82 -1.96
CA ILE A 160 6.00 -7.36 -0.60
C ILE A 160 4.88 -6.42 -0.23
N TYR A 161 4.04 -6.84 0.70
CA TYR A 161 2.92 -6.07 1.20
C TYR A 161 3.24 -5.43 2.54
N ILE A 162 2.87 -4.15 2.72
CA ILE A 162 2.93 -3.48 4.02
C ILE A 162 1.56 -2.91 4.41
N CYS A 163 1.10 -3.23 5.62
CA CYS A 163 -0.05 -2.58 6.25
C CYS A 163 0.38 -1.73 7.45
N ARG A 164 -0.58 -0.99 7.99
CA ARG A 164 -0.45 -0.13 9.16
C ARG A 164 -1.76 -0.17 9.93
N ASP A 165 -1.73 0.13 11.22
CA ASP A 165 -2.94 0.36 12.01
C ASP A 165 -3.93 1.28 11.24
N PRO A 166 -5.20 0.86 11.05
CA PRO A 166 -6.17 1.61 10.26
C PRO A 166 -6.47 3.03 10.78
N LYS A 167 -6.38 3.26 12.10
CA LYS A 167 -6.60 4.57 12.72
C LYS A 167 -5.47 5.53 12.33
N ASP A 168 -4.23 5.08 12.49
CA ASP A 168 -3.06 5.87 12.08
C ASP A 168 -2.98 6.09 10.57
N MET A 169 -3.39 5.08 9.79
CA MET A 169 -3.49 5.18 8.33
C MET A 169 -4.50 6.26 7.93
N LEU A 170 -5.70 6.25 8.51
CA LEU A 170 -6.75 7.22 8.24
C LEU A 170 -6.30 8.65 8.57
N VAL A 171 -5.66 8.85 9.72
CA VAL A 171 -5.13 10.17 10.14
C VAL A 171 -4.03 10.64 9.20
N SER A 172 -3.14 9.73 8.79
CA SER A 172 -2.12 10.03 7.78
C SER A 172 -2.73 10.42 6.43
N PHE A 173 -3.84 9.78 6.04
CA PHE A 173 -4.56 10.08 4.83
C PHE A 173 -5.31 11.42 4.90
N PHE A 174 -5.96 11.72 6.02
CA PHE A 174 -6.58 13.02 6.28
C PHE A 174 -5.62 14.18 6.07
N HIS A 175 -4.45 14.14 6.73
CA HIS A 175 -3.44 15.20 6.58
C HIS A 175 -2.89 15.31 5.15
N PHE A 176 -2.80 14.18 4.44
CA PHE A 176 -2.35 14.15 3.06
C PHE A 176 -3.38 14.80 2.12
N VAL A 177 -4.66 14.43 2.25
CA VAL A 177 -5.74 14.98 1.44
C VAL A 177 -5.98 16.46 1.74
N ARG A 178 -5.76 16.91 2.98
CA ARG A 178 -5.84 18.34 3.34
C ARG A 178 -4.89 19.25 2.56
N LYS A 179 -3.83 18.71 1.98
CA LYS A 179 -2.93 19.47 1.11
C LYS A 179 -3.57 19.77 -0.27
N VAL A 180 -4.56 18.98 -0.68
CA VAL A 180 -5.39 19.21 -1.88
C VAL A 180 -6.64 20.01 -1.52
N ASN A 181 -7.38 19.55 -0.51
CA ASN A 181 -8.59 20.18 -0.01
C ASN A 181 -8.45 20.54 1.47
N PRO A 182 -8.01 21.77 1.80
CA PRO A 182 -7.81 22.20 3.19
C PRO A 182 -9.06 22.12 4.09
N ASN A 183 -10.24 22.13 3.47
CA ASN A 183 -11.55 22.16 4.12
C ASN A 183 -12.16 20.76 4.32
N ILE A 184 -11.47 19.68 3.95
CA ILE A 184 -12.00 18.33 4.13
C ILE A 184 -12.28 18.04 5.61
N SER A 185 -13.45 17.45 5.87
CA SER A 185 -13.90 17.06 7.20
C SER A 185 -13.26 15.73 7.62
N PHE A 186 -12.63 15.70 8.80
CA PHE A 186 -12.14 14.45 9.38
C PHE A 186 -13.30 13.49 9.68
N SER A 187 -14.43 14.01 10.18
CA SER A 187 -15.61 13.22 10.51
C SER A 187 -16.10 12.44 9.30
N ASP A 188 -16.16 13.09 8.14
CA ASP A 188 -16.71 12.44 6.95
C ASP A 188 -15.74 11.41 6.36
N MET A 189 -14.42 11.69 6.41
CA MET A 189 -13.41 10.69 6.07
C MET A 189 -13.47 9.49 7.02
N PHE A 190 -13.74 9.73 8.31
CA PHE A 190 -13.92 8.68 9.30
C PHE A 190 -15.17 7.85 9.00
N GLU A 191 -16.31 8.46 8.69
CA GLU A 191 -17.51 7.72 8.28
C GLU A 191 -17.24 6.87 7.03
N ALA A 192 -16.57 7.41 6.01
CA ALA A 192 -16.19 6.65 4.82
C ALA A 192 -15.24 5.48 5.13
N ALA A 193 -14.36 5.64 6.12
CA ALA A 193 -13.48 4.56 6.57
C ALA A 193 -14.30 3.46 7.28
N CYS A 194 -15.25 3.83 8.13
CA CYS A 194 -16.13 2.88 8.83
C CYS A 194 -17.07 2.13 7.86
N THR A 195 -17.56 2.76 6.80
CA THR A 195 -18.41 2.11 5.78
C THR A 195 -17.61 1.39 4.69
N GLY A 196 -16.28 1.54 4.69
CA GLY A 196 -15.40 0.93 3.69
C GLY A 196 -15.38 1.62 2.33
N THR A 197 -16.01 2.79 2.18
CA THR A 197 -16.14 3.54 0.92
C THR A 197 -15.02 4.60 0.72
N SER A 198 -13.86 4.39 1.35
CA SER A 198 -12.69 5.25 1.24
C SER A 198 -11.76 4.83 0.09
N VAL A 199 -10.75 5.65 -0.24
CA VAL A 199 -9.74 5.29 -1.25
C VAL A 199 -9.03 3.99 -0.87
N SER A 200 -8.97 3.05 -1.81
CA SER A 200 -8.46 1.68 -1.60
C SER A 200 -9.26 0.89 -0.56
N GLY A 201 -10.50 1.28 -0.29
CA GLY A 201 -11.41 0.60 0.62
C GLY A 201 -12.14 -0.60 -0.02
N PRO A 202 -12.80 -1.45 0.79
CA PRO A 202 -12.71 -1.45 2.25
C PRO A 202 -11.33 -1.91 2.74
N ILE A 203 -10.81 -1.26 3.78
CA ILE A 203 -9.42 -1.48 4.22
C ILE A 203 -9.20 -2.90 4.75
N TRP A 204 -10.18 -3.47 5.44
CA TRP A 204 -10.10 -4.84 5.95
C TRP A 204 -9.97 -5.86 4.81
N ASP A 205 -10.72 -5.70 3.72
CA ASP A 205 -10.61 -6.59 2.55
C ASP A 205 -9.25 -6.43 1.85
N HIS A 206 -8.77 -5.19 1.76
CA HIS A 206 -7.44 -4.91 1.21
C HIS A 206 -6.36 -5.66 1.98
N VAL A 207 -6.37 -5.56 3.31
CA VAL A 207 -5.35 -6.19 4.16
C VAL A 207 -5.54 -7.71 4.21
N LEU A 208 -6.78 -8.19 4.35
CA LEU A 208 -7.10 -9.61 4.46
C LEU A 208 -6.72 -10.38 3.19
N GLY A 209 -6.91 -9.78 2.01
CA GLY A 209 -6.49 -10.37 0.74
C GLY A 209 -4.99 -10.71 0.71
N TYR A 210 -4.12 -9.76 1.06
CA TYR A 210 -2.68 -9.99 1.10
C TYR A 210 -2.26 -10.85 2.30
N TRP A 211 -2.96 -10.78 3.44
CA TRP A 211 -2.71 -11.67 4.57
C TRP A 211 -2.94 -13.13 4.20
N ASN A 212 -4.08 -13.43 3.59
CA ASN A 212 -4.40 -14.78 3.14
C ASN A 212 -3.43 -15.27 2.06
N ALA A 213 -3.06 -14.40 1.11
CA ALA A 213 -2.05 -14.71 0.11
C ALA A 213 -0.69 -15.04 0.74
N SER A 214 -0.26 -14.29 1.76
CA SER A 214 1.00 -14.56 2.47
C SER A 214 1.02 -15.88 3.24
N LYS A 215 -0.14 -16.34 3.72
CA LYS A 215 -0.27 -17.66 4.36
C LYS A 215 -0.28 -18.79 3.33
N ALA A 216 -0.92 -18.56 2.18
CA ALA A 216 -1.03 -19.57 1.13
C ALA A 216 0.28 -19.74 0.33
N SER A 217 1.03 -18.66 0.14
CA SER A 217 2.22 -18.62 -0.73
C SER A 217 3.34 -17.76 -0.10
N PRO A 218 3.87 -18.15 1.07
CA PRO A 218 4.87 -17.38 1.81
C PRO A 218 6.20 -17.17 1.06
N GLU A 219 6.48 -17.97 0.05
CA GLU A 219 7.65 -17.86 -0.83
C GLU A 219 7.50 -16.76 -1.91
N THR A 220 6.27 -16.36 -2.23
CA THR A 220 5.97 -15.31 -3.22
C THR A 220 5.30 -14.07 -2.62
N VAL A 221 4.76 -14.14 -1.40
CA VAL A 221 4.12 -12.99 -0.74
C VAL A 221 4.66 -12.77 0.68
N LEU A 222 5.38 -11.67 0.87
CA LEU A 222 5.86 -11.21 2.17
C LEU A 222 4.91 -10.18 2.76
N PHE A 223 4.35 -10.48 3.94
CA PHE A 223 3.51 -9.55 4.70
C PHE A 223 4.30 -8.84 5.81
N LEU A 224 4.29 -7.52 5.77
CA LEU A 224 4.94 -6.62 6.74
C LEU A 224 3.92 -5.70 7.41
N ARG A 225 4.23 -5.28 8.64
CA ARG A 225 3.47 -4.25 9.37
C ARG A 225 4.38 -3.05 9.63
N TYR A 226 3.86 -1.85 9.42
CA TYR A 226 4.59 -0.60 9.62
C TYR A 226 5.13 -0.47 11.06
N GLU A 227 4.35 -0.91 12.04
CA GLU A 227 4.69 -0.91 13.45
C GLU A 227 5.88 -1.84 13.75
N ASP A 228 5.90 -3.03 13.15
CA ASP A 228 6.99 -4.00 13.29
C ASP A 228 8.26 -3.50 12.60
N MET A 229 8.10 -2.87 11.44
CA MET A 229 9.20 -2.22 10.72
C MET A 229 9.83 -1.12 11.57
N LEU A 230 9.04 -0.32 12.29
CA LEU A 230 9.56 0.70 13.21
C LEU A 230 10.24 0.09 14.45
N ARG A 231 9.71 -1.03 14.97
CA ARG A 231 10.27 -1.71 16.14
C ARG A 231 11.63 -2.34 15.86
N ASP A 232 11.79 -2.97 14.70
CA ASP A 232 13.06 -3.55 14.25
C ASP A 232 13.30 -3.30 12.76
N PRO A 233 13.78 -2.09 12.39
CA PRO A 233 14.04 -1.75 10.99
C PRO A 233 15.10 -2.65 10.36
N ALA A 234 16.14 -3.01 11.11
CA ALA A 234 17.26 -3.79 10.60
C ALA A 234 16.86 -5.26 10.36
N GLY A 235 16.16 -5.90 11.30
CA GLY A 235 15.67 -7.26 11.13
C GLY A 235 14.66 -7.38 9.99
N ASN A 236 13.75 -6.41 9.84
CA ASN A 236 12.83 -6.43 8.70
C ASN A 236 13.53 -6.15 7.36
N THR A 237 14.57 -5.31 7.33
CA THR A 237 15.40 -5.11 6.13
C THR A 237 16.09 -6.43 5.73
N ARG A 238 16.64 -7.18 6.69
CA ARG A 238 17.19 -8.52 6.44
C ARG A 238 16.13 -9.51 5.94
N ARG A 239 14.94 -9.47 6.53
CA ARG A 239 13.80 -10.33 6.13
C ARG A 239 13.41 -10.04 4.68
N LEU A 240 13.32 -8.77 4.30
CA LEU A 240 13.07 -8.34 2.92
C LEU A 240 14.17 -8.85 1.97
N ALA A 241 15.43 -8.63 2.32
CA ALA A 241 16.58 -9.04 1.51
C ALA A 241 16.60 -10.56 1.24
N ARG A 242 16.37 -11.37 2.29
CA ARG A 242 16.23 -12.83 2.15
C ARG A 242 15.05 -13.20 1.27
N PHE A 243 13.90 -12.57 1.49
CA PHE A 243 12.69 -12.84 0.73
C PHE A 243 12.87 -12.60 -0.77
N VAL A 244 13.53 -11.51 -1.17
CA VAL A 244 13.81 -11.24 -2.60
C VAL A 244 14.94 -12.10 -3.19
N GLY A 245 15.56 -12.96 -2.39
CA GLY A 245 16.65 -13.84 -2.84
C GLY A 245 18.02 -13.17 -2.86
N GLN A 246 18.19 -12.08 -2.12
CA GLN A 246 19.45 -11.35 -1.99
C GLN A 246 19.82 -11.16 -0.51
N PRO A 247 20.04 -12.24 0.27
CA PRO A 247 20.45 -12.12 1.66
C PRO A 247 21.74 -11.30 1.79
N PHE A 248 21.88 -10.57 2.90
CA PHE A 248 23.16 -9.93 3.22
C PHE A 248 24.20 -11.01 3.55
N SER A 249 25.39 -10.87 2.98
CA SER A 249 26.54 -11.71 3.28
C SER A 249 27.14 -11.38 4.66
N PRO A 250 27.91 -12.29 5.27
CA PRO A 250 28.63 -12.00 6.51
C PRO A 250 29.50 -10.74 6.43
N ALA A 251 30.15 -10.50 5.29
CA ALA A 251 30.97 -9.31 5.05
C ALA A 251 30.12 -8.02 4.99
N GLU A 252 28.93 -8.06 4.37
CA GLU A 252 28.01 -6.92 4.38
C GLU A 252 27.46 -6.63 5.78
N GLU A 253 27.21 -7.68 6.57
CA GLU A 253 26.78 -7.55 7.96
C GLU A 253 27.89 -6.92 8.83
N GLU A 254 29.12 -7.41 8.70
CA GLU A 254 30.30 -6.87 9.41
C GLU A 254 30.60 -5.42 9.00
N ALA A 255 30.48 -5.10 7.72
CA ALA A 255 30.61 -3.73 7.21
C ALA A 255 29.42 -2.81 7.59
N GLY A 256 28.40 -3.34 8.24
CA GLY A 256 27.24 -2.57 8.71
C GLY A 256 26.33 -2.06 7.59
N VAL A 257 26.30 -2.72 6.44
CA VAL A 257 25.50 -2.32 5.26
C VAL A 257 24.01 -2.20 5.60
N VAL A 258 23.48 -3.13 6.40
CA VAL A 258 22.08 -3.09 6.86
C VAL A 258 21.80 -1.80 7.64
N ALA A 259 22.69 -1.44 8.56
CA ALA A 259 22.55 -0.23 9.36
C ALA A 259 22.68 1.04 8.50
N GLN A 260 23.53 1.02 7.47
CA GLN A 260 23.66 2.12 6.51
C GLN A 260 22.37 2.29 5.70
N ILE A 261 21.76 1.21 5.19
CA ILE A 261 20.47 1.24 4.49
C ILE A 261 19.37 1.80 5.40
N VAL A 262 19.26 1.30 6.63
CA VAL A 262 18.25 1.78 7.59
C VAL A 262 18.41 3.27 7.86
N ARG A 263 19.65 3.75 8.06
CA ARG A 263 19.91 5.18 8.27
C ARG A 263 19.57 6.02 7.05
N LEU A 264 19.98 5.58 5.86
CA LEU A 264 19.71 6.25 4.58
C LEU A 264 18.20 6.39 4.33
N CYS A 265 17.44 5.34 4.63
CA CYS A 265 16.01 5.27 4.41
C CYS A 265 15.17 5.76 5.62
N SER A 266 15.81 6.27 6.68
CA SER A 266 15.10 6.78 7.86
C SER A 266 14.24 8.00 7.50
N ILE A 267 13.12 8.19 8.22
CA ILE A 267 12.28 9.36 7.98
C ILE A 267 13.05 10.66 8.24
N GLU A 268 13.88 10.71 9.27
CA GLU A 268 14.71 11.87 9.59
C GLU A 268 15.64 12.23 8.43
N LYS A 269 16.33 11.24 7.86
CA LYS A 269 17.21 11.48 6.71
C LYS A 269 16.41 11.90 5.48
N LEU A 270 15.43 11.10 5.07
CA LEU A 270 14.69 11.34 3.82
C LEU A 270 13.92 12.66 3.85
N LYS A 271 13.25 12.97 4.96
CA LYS A 271 12.47 14.21 5.10
C LYS A 271 13.33 15.46 4.99
N ASN A 272 14.60 15.42 5.42
CA ASN A 272 15.48 16.59 5.44
C ASN A 272 16.28 16.77 4.14
N LEU A 273 16.14 15.90 3.14
CA LEU A 273 16.79 16.07 1.84
C LEU A 273 16.07 17.13 1.00
N GLU A 274 16.82 17.98 0.31
CA GLU A 274 16.29 19.05 -0.53
C GLU A 274 15.29 18.54 -1.59
N VAL A 275 15.61 17.42 -2.25
CA VAL A 275 14.71 16.78 -3.23
C VAL A 275 13.34 16.43 -2.64
N ASN A 276 13.25 16.23 -1.33
CA ASN A 276 12.02 15.85 -0.64
C ASN A 276 11.28 17.05 -0.01
N ASN A 277 11.85 18.25 -0.07
CA ASN A 277 11.29 19.46 0.54
C ASN A 277 10.54 20.35 -0.44
N ALA A 278 10.73 20.16 -1.76
CA ALA A 278 10.06 20.97 -2.78
C ALA A 278 9.89 20.21 -4.11
N GLY A 279 8.95 20.67 -4.93
CA GLY A 279 8.67 20.13 -6.26
C GLY A 279 7.90 18.81 -6.23
N SER A 280 7.59 18.28 -7.41
CA SER A 280 6.83 17.04 -7.59
C SER A 280 7.43 16.15 -8.67
N TYR A 281 8.76 16.19 -8.88
CA TYR A 281 9.53 15.61 -9.99
C TYR A 281 8.98 14.27 -10.57
N GLY A 282 7.94 14.32 -11.40
CA GLY A 282 7.23 13.15 -11.94
C GLY A 282 6.20 12.48 -11.01
N ALA A 283 6.12 12.82 -9.72
CA ALA A 283 5.10 12.35 -8.78
C ALA A 283 3.79 13.17 -8.89
N PRO A 284 2.62 12.55 -8.62
CA PRO A 284 1.32 13.26 -8.69
C PRO A 284 1.13 14.31 -7.59
N PHE A 285 1.98 14.30 -6.56
CA PHE A 285 1.91 15.19 -5.40
C PHE A 285 3.28 15.76 -5.09
N ALA A 286 3.33 16.92 -4.42
CA ALA A 286 4.59 17.52 -4.02
C ALA A 286 5.34 16.60 -3.04
N ASN A 287 6.66 16.59 -3.13
CA ASN A 287 7.49 15.61 -2.43
C ASN A 287 7.40 15.75 -0.91
N ASP A 288 7.16 16.95 -0.39
CA ASP A 288 7.02 17.22 1.04
C ASP A 288 5.75 16.57 1.63
N TRP A 289 4.73 16.29 0.80
CA TRP A 289 3.46 15.71 1.26
C TRP A 289 3.61 14.27 1.73
N TYR A 290 4.67 13.57 1.31
CA TYR A 290 4.93 12.19 1.71
C TYR A 290 5.51 12.08 3.12
N PHE A 291 6.07 13.16 3.68
CA PHE A 291 6.79 13.15 4.96
C PHE A 291 6.08 14.00 6.03
N ARG A 292 5.58 13.34 7.09
CA ARG A 292 4.87 14.01 8.19
C ARG A 292 5.55 13.79 9.54
N ARG A 293 5.08 12.80 10.31
CA ARG A 293 5.62 12.42 11.64
C ARG A 293 6.46 11.15 11.60
N GLY A 294 6.01 10.10 10.91
CA GLY A 294 6.74 8.83 10.78
C GLY A 294 6.81 7.95 12.03
N GLY A 295 5.81 8.06 12.92
CA GLY A 295 5.66 7.21 14.08
C GLY A 295 4.28 6.56 14.14
N THR A 296 3.95 5.94 15.27
CA THR A 296 2.66 5.27 15.54
C THR A 296 1.89 6.01 16.65
N GLY A 297 0.59 5.75 16.77
CA GLY A 297 -0.26 6.27 17.84
C GLY A 297 -0.69 7.72 17.68
N ASP A 298 -0.44 8.35 16.53
CA ASP A 298 -0.83 9.75 16.32
C ASP A 298 -2.35 9.90 16.16
N TRP A 299 -3.05 8.80 15.89
CA TRP A 299 -4.51 8.76 15.92
C TRP A 299 -5.12 9.26 17.22
N ALA A 300 -4.45 9.07 18.36
CA ALA A 300 -4.94 9.54 19.66
C ALA A 300 -5.03 11.08 19.75
N ASN A 301 -4.32 11.81 18.89
CA ASN A 301 -4.38 13.27 18.80
C ASN A 301 -5.52 13.79 17.91
N HIS A 302 -6.23 12.89 17.22
CA HIS A 302 -7.18 13.23 16.16
C HIS A 302 -8.54 12.56 16.29
N MET A 303 -8.60 11.41 16.96
CA MET A 303 -9.81 10.62 17.16
C MET A 303 -10.27 10.71 18.61
N THR A 304 -11.58 10.82 18.82
CA THR A 304 -12.14 10.59 20.15
C THR A 304 -12.02 9.11 20.52
N PRO A 305 -12.06 8.75 21.82
CA PRO A 305 -12.08 7.35 22.23
C PRO A 305 -13.23 6.55 21.60
N ASP A 306 -14.39 7.16 21.36
CA ASP A 306 -15.53 6.52 20.69
C ASP A 306 -15.26 6.23 19.21
N MET A 307 -14.64 7.18 18.49
CA MET A 307 -14.24 6.97 17.09
C MET A 307 -13.23 5.82 16.98
N ALA A 308 -12.22 5.81 17.86
CA ALA A 308 -11.21 4.75 17.88
C ALA A 308 -11.85 3.38 18.14
N ARG A 309 -12.66 3.26 19.21
CA ARG A 309 -13.38 2.01 19.54
C ARG A 309 -14.28 1.53 18.41
N ARG A 310 -15.00 2.44 17.74
CA ARG A 310 -15.90 2.07 16.64
C ARG A 310 -15.11 1.50 15.46
N LEU A 311 -14.01 2.14 15.06
CA LEU A 311 -13.19 1.64 13.96
C LEU A 311 -12.50 0.31 14.32
N ASP A 312 -12.00 0.19 15.55
CA ASP A 312 -11.40 -1.06 16.06
C ASP A 312 -12.42 -2.20 16.03
N ALA A 313 -13.64 -2.00 16.56
CA ALA A 313 -14.68 -3.00 16.55
C ALA A 313 -15.05 -3.47 15.13
N ILE A 314 -15.16 -2.54 14.17
CA ILE A 314 -15.43 -2.88 12.76
C ILE A 314 -14.29 -3.73 12.19
N VAL A 315 -13.04 -3.31 12.39
CA VAL A 315 -11.88 -4.02 11.86
C VAL A 315 -11.73 -5.40 12.51
N GLU A 316 -11.90 -5.52 13.82
CA GLU A 316 -11.87 -6.79 14.54
C GLU A 316 -12.96 -7.74 14.07
N GLU A 317 -14.19 -7.27 13.89
CA GLU A 317 -15.28 -8.07 13.34
C GLU A 317 -14.92 -8.63 11.96
N LYS A 318 -14.41 -7.77 11.06
CA LYS A 318 -14.09 -8.16 9.67
C LYS A 318 -12.84 -9.03 9.56
N LEU A 319 -11.92 -8.94 10.51
CA LEU A 319 -10.71 -9.78 10.56
C LEU A 319 -10.89 -11.04 11.43
N SER A 320 -12.04 -11.21 12.07
CA SER A 320 -12.32 -12.34 12.94
C SER A 320 -12.06 -13.69 12.24
N GLY A 321 -11.39 -14.61 12.93
CA GLY A 321 -11.01 -15.92 12.39
C GLY A 321 -9.84 -15.93 11.39
N SER A 322 -9.33 -14.77 10.95
CA SER A 322 -8.22 -14.72 10.00
C SER A 322 -6.83 -14.99 10.62
N GLY A 323 -6.70 -14.79 11.95
CA GLY A 323 -5.44 -14.75 12.68
C GLY A 323 -4.68 -13.42 12.54
N LEU A 324 -5.26 -12.42 11.88
CA LEU A 324 -4.73 -11.05 11.79
C LEU A 324 -5.42 -10.14 12.81
N SER A 325 -4.63 -9.35 13.52
CA SER A 325 -5.12 -8.30 14.42
C SER A 325 -4.19 -7.09 14.39
N PHE A 326 -4.74 -5.93 14.71
CA PHE A 326 -4.00 -4.70 14.99
C PHE A 326 -3.95 -4.47 16.50
N ALA A 327 -2.94 -3.75 16.97
CA ALA A 327 -2.67 -3.51 18.39
C ALA A 327 -2.98 -2.07 18.77
#